data_AF-A0A6C0IXB1-F1
#
_entry.id   AF-A0A6C0IXB1-F1
#
_cell.length_a   1.000
_cell.length_b   1.000
_cell.length_c   1.000
_cell.angle_alpha   90.00
_cell.angle_beta   90.00
_cell.angle_gamma   90.00
#
_symmetry.space_group_name_H-M   'P 1'
#
loop_
_entity.id
_entity.type
_entity.pdbx_description
1 polymer ?
#
loop_
_entity_poly.entity_id
_entity_poly.type
_entity_poly.pdbx_seq_one_letter_code
_entity_poly.pdbx_strand_id
1 'polypeptide(L)'
;MATVPVTLSSIQVDLLRTAQLKNEEIIELTAFICQAEAIEPFRQHLQILRDKYDMTLEIRPLEIEVISLRDRFKVRNLRNLYAGLGDQGYHSLILPLITGYQQDKNAALYAQTLEEVFAIDLDEQFIRQILEYLKNSEMDGPGVVAIQRYLRNKLDRVSEYAPIPNYVRDYDILVSDLPRLEKKPVDPDLPNELIADYLLTRIDNYLVIEEEEPGQAKQALIDRLERMNEIEKKAFVNLFQVDEEEIARIRADRDIFRVYGPVNPYPDTDFSILTTDEGQPDVNVIFGGARMFTDNSLEYDYENDLPVDDWFRGYCLQCSRRIRNYHHAVREPLLTGGWRGCYCSFDCVLKFIELDTESDPDLYNLYTLRVNLLRVVDQDIAEIGIADRDYDEPEEEDETGEGIDRLIIDQDAVNNLALVVPRVEIPEPYVPQAPEDIGELNES
;
A
#
# COMPACT_ATOMS: atom_id res chain seq x y z
N MET A 1 -5.95 17.52 53.50
CA MET A 1 -5.20 18.77 53.26
C MET A 1 -6.21 19.79 52.76
N ALA A 2 -6.27 20.98 53.37
CA ALA A 2 -7.20 22.02 52.96
C ALA A 2 -6.68 22.69 51.69
N THR A 3 -7.45 22.61 50.60
CA THR A 3 -7.16 23.29 49.33
C THR A 3 -7.48 24.77 49.50
N VAL A 4 -6.46 25.56 49.87
CA VAL A 4 -6.55 27.02 49.82
C VAL A 4 -6.54 27.42 48.34
N PRO A 5 -7.52 28.18 47.83
CA PRO A 5 -7.47 28.68 46.46
C PRO A 5 -6.31 29.67 46.32
N VAL A 6 -5.20 29.19 45.79
CA VAL A 6 -4.03 30.01 45.48
C VAL A 6 -4.40 30.87 44.28
N THR A 7 -4.40 32.19 44.46
CA THR A 7 -4.57 33.12 43.34
C THR A 7 -3.21 33.28 42.65
N LEU A 8 -3.18 33.35 41.32
CA LEU A 8 -1.93 33.48 40.54
C LEU A 8 -1.04 34.63 41.03
N SER A 9 -1.63 35.72 41.53
CA SER A 9 -0.93 36.89 42.09
C SER A 9 -0.23 36.64 43.44
N SER A 10 -0.47 35.51 44.13
CA SER A 10 0.08 35.24 45.46
C SER A 10 1.31 34.33 45.47
N ILE A 11 1.72 33.76 44.33
CA ILE A 11 2.90 32.88 44.30
C ILE A 11 4.16 33.75 44.32
N GLN A 12 4.73 33.94 45.51
CA GLN A 12 5.99 34.65 45.66
C GLN A 12 7.16 33.78 45.19
N VAL A 13 8.00 34.32 44.30
CA VAL A 13 9.20 33.66 43.76
C VAL A 13 10.09 33.12 44.89
N ASP A 14 10.28 33.91 45.96
CA ASP A 14 11.13 33.54 47.10
C ASP A 14 10.58 32.33 47.87
N LEU A 15 9.26 32.19 47.94
CA LEU A 15 8.62 31.04 48.56
C LEU A 15 8.86 29.79 47.71
N LEU A 16 8.71 29.88 46.38
CA LEU A 16 9.01 28.75 45.48
C LEU A 16 10.47 28.32 45.58
N ARG A 17 11.42 29.26 45.68
CA ARG A 17 12.86 28.93 45.80
C ARG A 17 13.18 28.11 47.04
N THR A 18 12.50 28.36 48.16
CA THR A 18 12.78 27.68 49.44
C THR A 18 11.92 26.43 49.66
N ALA A 19 10.78 26.31 48.98
CA ALA A 19 9.89 25.17 49.10
C ALA A 19 10.53 23.85 48.67
N GLN A 20 10.34 22.78 49.44
CA GLN A 20 10.62 21.42 49.00
C GLN A 20 9.36 20.88 48.31
N LEU A 21 9.38 20.85 46.98
CA LEU A 21 8.26 20.41 46.15
C LEU A 21 8.56 19.01 45.60
N LYS A 22 7.57 18.15 45.56
CA LYS A 22 7.62 16.89 44.82
C LYS A 22 7.32 17.12 43.33
N ASN A 23 7.71 16.19 42.48
CA ASN A 23 7.47 16.28 41.03
C ASN A 23 5.98 16.46 40.70
N GLU A 24 5.07 15.79 41.40
CA GLU A 24 3.62 15.96 41.18
C GLU A 24 3.16 17.39 41.52
N GLU A 25 3.67 17.98 42.61
CA GLU A 25 3.35 19.35 42.99
C GLU A 25 3.93 20.35 41.99
N ILE A 26 5.11 20.08 41.44
CA ILE A 26 5.72 20.86 40.36
C ILE A 26 4.85 20.81 39.11
N ILE A 27 4.36 19.63 38.71
CA ILE A 27 3.47 19.46 37.55
C ILE A 27 2.16 20.22 37.74
N GLU A 28 1.52 20.13 38.91
CA GLU A 28 0.28 20.84 39.20
C GLU A 28 0.46 22.37 39.16
N LEU A 29 1.54 22.88 39.78
CA LEU A 29 1.87 24.30 39.73
C LEU A 29 2.18 24.77 38.31
N THR A 30 2.88 23.94 37.53
CA THR A 30 3.18 24.22 36.12
C THR A 30 1.89 24.29 35.30
N ALA A 31 0.98 23.32 35.47
CA ALA A 31 -0.32 23.30 34.81
C ALA A 31 -1.15 24.55 35.15
N PHE A 32 -1.17 24.93 36.42
CA PHE A 32 -1.86 26.14 36.89
C PHE A 32 -1.29 27.42 36.29
N ILE A 33 0.04 27.58 36.29
CA ILE A 33 0.71 28.75 35.70
C ILE A 33 0.43 28.84 34.20
N CYS A 34 0.47 27.70 33.49
CA CYS A 34 0.28 27.67 32.04
C CYS A 34 -1.16 27.99 31.58
N GLN A 35 -2.12 28.05 32.49
CA GLN A 35 -3.49 28.52 32.21
C GLN A 35 -3.59 30.06 32.17
N ALA A 36 -2.55 30.78 32.60
CA ALA A 36 -2.55 32.24 32.59
C ALA A 36 -2.73 32.82 31.17
N GLU A 37 -3.38 33.99 31.09
CA GLU A 37 -3.57 34.69 29.82
C GLU A 37 -2.24 35.23 29.25
N ALA A 38 -1.32 35.64 30.11
CA ALA A 38 0.02 36.11 29.77
C ALA A 38 1.07 35.38 30.61
N ILE A 39 2.10 34.83 29.96
CA ILE A 39 3.09 33.99 30.64
C ILE A 39 4.32 34.77 31.12
N GLU A 40 4.55 35.96 30.58
CA GLU A 40 5.66 36.85 30.88
C GLU A 40 5.91 37.04 32.39
N PRO A 41 4.89 37.28 33.24
CA PRO A 41 5.09 37.47 34.67
C PRO A 41 5.55 36.21 35.41
N PHE A 42 5.34 35.02 34.82
CA PHE A 42 5.60 33.73 35.44
C PHE A 42 6.84 33.00 34.89
N ARG A 43 7.61 33.62 33.97
CA ARG A 43 8.83 33.01 33.40
C ARG A 43 9.80 32.54 34.48
N GLN A 44 10.02 33.37 35.50
CA GLN A 44 10.93 33.03 36.59
C GLN A 44 10.39 31.87 37.44
N HIS A 45 9.08 31.78 37.64
CA HIS A 45 8.45 30.67 38.34
C HIS A 45 8.65 29.36 37.58
N LEU A 46 8.40 29.35 36.27
CA LEU A 46 8.59 28.17 35.42
C LEU A 46 10.05 27.70 35.39
N GLN A 47 11.01 28.62 35.33
CA GLN A 47 12.44 28.27 35.43
C GLN A 47 12.77 27.61 36.77
N ILE A 48 12.29 28.17 37.89
CA ILE A 48 12.50 27.58 39.22
C ILE A 48 11.86 26.19 39.31
N LEU A 49 10.66 26.03 38.76
CA LEU A 49 9.95 24.75 38.76
C LEU A 49 10.70 23.69 37.93
N ARG A 50 11.19 24.06 36.74
CA ARG A 50 12.02 23.18 35.90
C ARG A 50 13.31 22.79 36.63
N ASP A 51 14.03 23.74 37.19
CA ASP A 51 15.32 23.48 37.84
C ASP A 51 15.17 22.66 39.14
N LYS A 52 13.97 22.67 39.74
CA LYS A 52 13.63 21.85 40.92
C LYS A 52 13.09 20.47 40.59
N TYR A 53 12.72 20.22 39.34
CA TYR A 53 12.16 18.95 38.93
C TYR A 53 13.22 17.85 39.03
N ASP A 54 12.94 16.82 39.82
CA ASP A 54 13.90 15.78 40.15
C ASP A 54 13.96 14.71 39.06
N MET A 55 14.97 14.80 38.19
CA MET A 55 15.22 13.84 37.12
C MET A 55 15.83 12.51 37.61
N THR A 56 16.09 12.34 38.91
CA THR A 56 16.53 11.04 39.46
C THR A 56 15.36 10.09 39.71
N LEU A 57 14.17 10.65 39.95
CA LEU A 57 12.92 9.92 40.11
C LEU A 57 12.21 9.70 38.77
N GLU A 58 12.30 10.70 37.89
CA GLU A 58 11.69 10.70 36.57
C GLU A 58 12.77 10.73 35.50
N ILE A 59 12.74 9.80 34.57
CA ILE A 59 13.79 9.64 33.54
C ILE A 59 13.81 10.83 32.56
N ARG A 60 12.79 11.70 32.60
CA ARG A 60 12.50 12.71 31.58
C ARG A 60 12.56 14.13 32.17
N PRO A 61 13.05 15.13 31.41
CA PRO A 61 12.93 16.53 31.80
C PRO A 61 11.47 16.97 31.93
N LEU A 62 11.19 17.97 32.77
CA LEU A 62 9.84 18.49 33.01
C LEU A 62 9.12 18.85 31.70
N GLU A 63 9.82 19.54 30.80
CA GLU A 63 9.32 19.97 29.50
C GLU A 63 8.90 18.80 28.60
N ILE A 64 9.49 17.62 28.78
CA ILE A 64 9.13 16.41 28.04
C ILE A 64 7.98 15.67 28.74
N GLU A 65 8.04 15.58 30.08
CA GLU A 65 7.02 14.89 30.88
C GLU A 65 5.61 15.44 30.60
N VAL A 66 5.48 16.77 30.64
CA VAL A 66 4.19 17.47 30.50
C VAL A 66 3.54 17.27 29.13
N ILE A 67 4.29 16.91 28.08
CA ILE A 67 3.71 16.61 26.75
C ILE A 67 2.84 15.35 26.83
N SER A 68 3.24 14.35 27.61
CA SER A 68 2.43 13.12 27.75
C SER A 68 1.16 13.31 28.57
N LEU A 69 1.09 14.37 29.38
CA LEU A 69 -0.03 14.69 30.26
C LEU A 69 -1.12 15.49 29.53
N ARG A 70 -1.57 14.99 28.36
CA ARG A 70 -2.46 15.70 27.42
C ARG A 70 -3.80 16.11 28.04
N ASP A 71 -4.32 15.35 29.00
CA ASP A 71 -5.54 15.68 29.72
C ASP A 71 -5.40 16.93 30.61
N ARG A 72 -4.17 17.23 31.04
CA ARG A 72 -3.83 18.36 31.91
C ARG A 72 -3.26 19.55 31.13
N PHE A 73 -2.46 19.27 30.11
CA PHE A 73 -1.77 20.26 29.29
C PHE A 73 -2.33 20.26 27.86
N LYS A 74 -3.36 21.10 27.64
CA LYS A 74 -3.81 21.42 26.29
C LYS A 74 -2.71 22.12 25.50
N VAL A 75 -2.76 22.09 24.17
CA VAL A 75 -1.78 22.75 23.26
C VAL A 75 -1.52 24.21 23.65
N ARG A 76 -2.55 24.98 24.01
CA ARG A 76 -2.40 26.36 24.50
C ARG A 76 -1.53 26.46 25.77
N ASN A 77 -1.71 25.54 26.71
CA ASN A 77 -0.93 25.52 27.96
C ASN A 77 0.53 25.17 27.66
N LEU A 78 0.78 24.23 26.75
CA LEU A 78 2.13 23.89 26.30
C LEU A 78 2.82 25.07 25.60
N ARG A 79 2.12 25.79 24.72
CA ARG A 79 2.64 27.03 24.10
C ARG A 79 3.08 28.05 25.15
N ASN A 80 2.26 28.26 26.18
CA ASN A 80 2.62 29.10 27.32
C ASN A 80 3.87 28.57 28.03
N LEU A 81 3.93 27.27 28.36
CA LEU A 81 5.10 26.68 29.01
C LEU A 81 6.39 26.97 28.25
N TYR A 82 6.44 26.67 26.95
CA TYR A 82 7.67 26.83 26.16
C TYR A 82 8.05 28.30 25.94
N ALA A 83 7.08 29.18 25.74
CA ALA A 83 7.33 30.63 25.75
C ALA A 83 7.86 31.11 27.12
N GLY A 84 7.37 30.49 28.20
CA GLY A 84 7.77 30.75 29.57
C GLY A 84 9.22 30.33 29.89
N LEU A 85 9.63 29.17 29.39
CA LEU A 85 10.96 28.59 29.57
C LEU A 85 12.04 29.25 28.68
N GLY A 86 11.65 30.08 27.73
CA GLY A 86 12.57 30.80 26.85
C GLY A 86 12.90 30.04 25.57
N ASP A 87 11.85 29.62 24.85
CA ASP A 87 11.85 29.02 23.50
C ASP A 87 13.00 28.06 23.21
N GLN A 88 12.77 26.79 23.54
CA GLN A 88 13.68 25.71 23.17
C GLN A 88 13.47 25.25 21.70
N GLY A 89 12.35 25.61 21.07
CA GLY A 89 11.98 25.17 19.72
C GLY A 89 11.74 23.66 19.62
N TYR A 90 11.11 23.24 18.52
CA TYR A 90 10.85 21.82 18.23
C TYR A 90 12.14 20.98 18.19
N HIS A 91 13.19 21.54 17.57
CA HIS A 91 14.43 20.83 17.25
C HIS A 91 15.19 20.35 18.50
N SER A 92 15.18 21.10 19.59
CA SER A 92 15.88 20.69 20.81
C SER A 92 15.10 19.67 21.63
N LEU A 93 13.80 19.53 21.39
CA LEU A 93 12.88 18.74 22.22
C LEU A 93 12.57 17.38 21.61
N ILE A 94 12.67 17.21 20.29
CA ILE A 94 12.32 15.95 19.63
C ILE A 94 13.22 14.77 20.07
N LEU A 95 14.54 14.97 20.21
CA LEU A 95 15.44 13.90 20.64
C LEU A 95 15.24 13.52 22.11
N PRO A 96 15.12 14.46 23.06
CA PRO A 96 14.71 14.15 24.43
C PRO A 96 13.35 13.45 24.51
N LEU A 97 12.39 13.84 23.68
CA LEU A 97 11.08 13.19 23.59
C LEU A 97 11.22 11.72 23.16
N ILE A 98 11.95 11.45 22.07
CA ILE A 98 12.17 10.09 21.59
C ILE A 98 12.89 9.25 22.66
N THR A 99 13.94 9.80 23.25
CA THR A 99 14.72 9.12 24.31
C THR A 99 13.85 8.78 25.52
N GLY A 100 13.05 9.73 25.98
CA GLY A 100 12.20 9.59 27.16
C GLY A 100 11.00 8.66 26.96
N TYR A 101 10.49 8.56 25.74
CA TYR A 101 9.28 7.81 25.39
C TYR A 101 9.55 6.62 24.46
N GLN A 102 10.78 6.11 24.40
CA GLN A 102 11.16 5.00 23.52
C GLN A 102 10.30 3.73 23.73
N GLN A 103 9.77 3.53 24.95
CA GLN A 103 8.88 2.40 25.31
C GLN A 103 7.37 2.72 25.26
N ASP A 104 6.98 3.95 24.92
CA ASP A 104 5.57 4.36 24.88
C ASP A 104 5.06 4.39 23.43
N LYS A 105 4.05 3.56 23.14
CA LYS A 105 3.41 3.50 21.80
C LYS A 105 2.82 4.84 21.36
N ASN A 106 2.53 5.75 22.29
CA ASN A 106 1.98 7.07 21.98
C ASN A 106 3.05 8.13 21.65
N ALA A 107 4.33 7.77 21.59
CA ALA A 107 5.42 8.72 21.34
C ALA A 107 5.23 9.56 20.05
N ALA A 108 4.67 8.96 18.99
CA ALA A 108 4.31 9.67 17.75
C ALA A 108 3.31 10.81 17.99
N LEU A 109 2.31 10.58 18.84
CA LEU A 109 1.29 11.58 19.18
C LEU A 109 1.88 12.75 19.98
N TYR A 110 2.90 12.47 20.80
CA TYR A 110 3.64 13.51 21.51
C TYR A 110 4.47 14.36 20.53
N ALA A 111 5.12 13.73 19.55
CA ALA A 111 5.83 14.44 18.49
C ALA A 111 4.88 15.33 17.67
N GLN A 112 3.71 14.83 17.29
CA GLN A 112 2.67 15.61 16.62
C GLN A 112 2.20 16.80 17.48
N THR A 113 1.96 16.57 18.77
CA THR A 113 1.57 17.64 19.72
C THR A 113 2.66 18.73 19.78
N LEU A 114 3.94 18.34 19.74
CA LEU A 114 5.06 19.27 19.71
C LEU A 114 5.05 20.14 18.44
N GLU A 115 4.72 19.56 17.28
CA GLU A 115 4.57 20.32 16.03
C GLU A 115 3.42 21.34 16.12
N GLU A 116 2.27 20.92 16.63
CA GLU A 116 1.12 21.80 16.84
C GLU A 116 1.44 22.97 17.79
N VAL A 117 2.22 22.69 18.84
CA VAL A 117 2.65 23.70 19.81
C VAL A 117 3.52 24.74 19.13
N PHE A 118 4.52 24.33 18.35
CA PHE A 118 5.45 25.24 17.68
C PHE A 118 4.96 25.76 16.32
N ALA A 119 3.82 25.28 15.82
CA ALA A 119 3.27 25.60 14.50
C ALA A 119 4.33 25.46 13.39
N ILE A 120 5.04 24.32 13.39
CA ILE A 120 6.14 24.04 12.48
C ILE A 120 5.77 22.96 11.47
N ASP A 121 6.03 23.23 10.20
CA ASP A 121 6.04 22.23 9.14
C ASP A 121 7.46 21.70 8.98
N LEU A 122 7.65 20.43 9.35
CA LEU A 122 8.93 19.74 9.18
C LEU A 122 9.29 19.60 7.69
N ASP A 123 10.45 20.10 7.32
CA ASP A 123 11.01 19.92 5.98
C ASP A 123 11.63 18.52 5.78
N GLU A 124 11.81 18.15 4.51
CA GLU A 124 12.40 16.87 4.11
C GLU A 124 13.77 16.62 4.75
N GLN A 125 14.64 17.64 4.76
CA GLN A 125 16.02 17.49 5.23
C GLN A 125 16.05 17.17 6.73
N PHE A 126 15.23 17.86 7.53
CA PHE A 126 15.11 17.64 8.96
C PHE A 126 14.59 16.23 9.26
N ILE A 127 13.52 15.80 8.58
CA ILE A 127 12.95 14.46 8.80
C ILE A 127 13.99 13.36 8.52
N ARG A 128 14.72 13.48 7.40
CA ARG A 128 15.79 12.52 7.04
C ARG A 128 16.91 12.49 8.08
N GLN A 129 17.30 13.64 8.62
CA GLN A 129 18.32 13.71 9.67
C GLN A 129 17.89 12.96 10.94
N ILE A 130 16.64 13.12 11.37
CA ILE A 130 16.13 12.41 12.54
C ILE A 130 16.04 10.90 12.27
N LEU A 131 15.52 10.49 11.11
CA LEU A 131 15.45 9.07 10.75
C LEU A 131 16.84 8.41 10.70
N GLU A 132 17.83 9.10 10.13
CA GLU A 132 19.22 8.63 10.07
C GLU A 132 19.86 8.58 11.46
N TYR A 133 19.59 9.57 12.32
CA TYR A 133 20.02 9.54 13.72
C TYR A 133 19.46 8.31 14.44
N LEU A 134 18.15 8.04 14.31
CA LEU A 134 17.51 6.89 14.95
C LEU A 134 18.07 5.56 14.44
N LYS A 135 18.30 5.45 13.13
CA LYS A 135 18.90 4.26 12.50
C LYS A 135 20.30 3.95 13.05
N ASN A 136 21.09 4.98 13.33
CA ASN A 136 22.48 4.85 13.83
C ASN A 136 22.59 4.88 15.36
N SER A 137 21.48 5.04 16.07
CA SER A 137 21.45 5.06 17.54
C SER A 137 21.20 3.67 18.12
N GLU A 138 21.46 3.50 19.42
CA GLU A 138 21.06 2.31 20.18
C GLU A 138 19.62 2.39 20.68
N MET A 139 18.83 3.39 20.26
CA MET A 139 17.45 3.56 20.71
C MET A 139 16.55 2.48 20.11
N ASP A 140 15.76 1.84 20.96
CA ASP A 140 14.82 0.79 20.57
C ASP A 140 13.47 0.94 21.29
N GLY A 141 12.52 0.10 20.88
CA GLY A 141 11.23 0.01 21.52
C GLY A 141 10.06 0.56 20.70
N PRO A 142 8.82 0.29 21.15
CA PRO A 142 7.62 0.57 20.39
C PRO A 142 7.39 2.05 20.11
N GLY A 143 7.87 2.96 20.96
CA GLY A 143 7.77 4.41 20.76
C GLY A 143 8.70 4.92 19.67
N VAL A 144 9.93 4.39 19.59
CA VAL A 144 10.87 4.69 18.50
C VAL A 144 10.28 4.25 17.17
N VAL A 145 9.73 3.02 17.11
CA VAL A 145 9.06 2.51 15.90
C VAL A 145 7.88 3.38 15.50
N ALA A 146 7.04 3.81 16.46
CA ALA A 146 5.92 4.70 16.19
C ALA A 146 6.38 6.06 15.62
N ILE A 147 7.44 6.66 16.17
CA ILE A 147 8.00 7.92 15.67
C ILE A 147 8.63 7.74 14.29
N GLN A 148 9.37 6.67 14.04
CA GLN A 148 9.92 6.39 12.72
C GLN A 148 8.82 6.26 11.67
N ARG A 149 7.71 5.57 12.00
CA ARG A 149 6.54 5.46 11.13
C ARG A 149 5.90 6.82 10.86
N TYR A 150 5.67 7.61 11.92
CA TYR A 150 5.13 8.96 11.81
C TYR A 150 5.99 9.85 10.89
N LEU A 151 7.31 9.86 11.11
CA LEU A 151 8.25 10.64 10.31
C LEU A 151 8.33 10.16 8.86
N ARG A 152 8.29 8.85 8.59
CA ARG A 152 8.24 8.30 7.22
C ARG A 152 6.96 8.73 6.50
N ASN A 153 5.80 8.57 7.14
CA ASN A 153 4.52 8.99 6.57
C ASN A 153 4.51 10.50 6.24
N LYS A 154 5.19 11.31 7.07
CA LYS A 154 5.34 12.75 6.80
C LYS A 154 6.32 13.00 5.65
N LEU A 155 7.44 12.29 5.63
CA LEU A 155 8.44 12.34 4.56
C LEU A 155 7.81 12.04 3.20
N ASP A 156 6.93 11.05 3.12
CA ASP A 156 6.24 10.66 1.88
C ASP A 156 5.36 11.79 1.32
N ARG A 157 4.90 12.73 2.17
CA ARG A 157 4.10 13.90 1.76
C ARG A 157 4.94 15.10 1.37
N VAL A 158 6.05 15.34 2.07
CA VAL A 158 6.87 16.55 1.90
C VAL A 158 8.04 16.36 0.95
N SER A 159 8.44 15.12 0.65
CA SER A 159 9.61 14.85 -0.19
C SER A 159 9.46 15.43 -1.59
N GLU A 160 10.56 15.79 -2.22
CA GLU A 160 10.54 16.13 -3.64
C GLU A 160 10.01 14.99 -4.52
N TYR A 161 9.36 15.34 -5.64
CA TYR A 161 9.00 14.37 -6.66
C TYR A 161 10.26 13.77 -7.28
N ALA A 162 10.24 12.45 -7.47
CA ALA A 162 11.22 11.77 -8.30
C ALA A 162 11.16 12.31 -9.74
N PRO A 163 12.30 12.34 -10.45
CA PRO A 163 12.31 12.69 -11.86
C PRO A 163 11.46 11.69 -12.66
N ILE A 164 10.77 12.19 -13.69
CA ILE A 164 10.05 11.33 -14.62
C ILE A 164 11.06 10.41 -15.32
N PRO A 165 10.87 9.08 -15.31
CA PRO A 165 11.81 8.17 -15.95
C PRO A 165 11.90 8.37 -17.46
N ASN A 166 13.10 8.29 -18.04
CA ASN A 166 13.32 8.53 -19.47
C ASN A 166 12.68 7.48 -20.42
N TYR A 167 12.18 6.37 -19.87
CA TYR A 167 11.44 5.36 -20.63
C TYR A 167 9.95 5.71 -20.78
N VAL A 168 9.44 6.66 -19.98
CA VAL A 168 8.09 7.21 -20.12
C VAL A 168 8.08 8.20 -21.28
N ARG A 169 7.19 7.99 -22.25
CA ARG A 169 7.10 8.80 -23.48
C ARG A 169 5.66 8.83 -23.99
N ASP A 170 5.38 9.80 -24.84
CA ASP A 170 4.08 9.88 -25.51
C ASP A 170 3.94 8.80 -26.59
N TYR A 171 2.82 8.07 -26.56
CA TYR A 171 2.43 7.14 -27.62
C TYR A 171 0.95 7.35 -27.94
N ASP A 172 0.62 7.28 -29.23
CA ASP A 172 -0.76 7.33 -29.72
C ASP A 172 -1.35 5.91 -29.68
N ILE A 173 -1.81 5.48 -28.50
CA ILE A 173 -2.37 4.14 -28.26
C ILE A 173 -3.84 4.27 -27.84
N LEU A 174 -4.72 3.68 -28.62
CA LEU A 174 -6.13 3.53 -28.25
C LEU A 174 -6.30 2.27 -27.40
N VAL A 175 -6.53 2.44 -26.10
CA VAL A 175 -6.69 1.32 -25.14
C VAL A 175 -7.82 0.36 -25.56
N SER A 176 -8.87 0.88 -26.19
CA SER A 176 -9.99 0.09 -26.72
C SER A 176 -9.59 -0.90 -27.81
N ASP A 177 -8.48 -0.63 -28.49
CA ASP A 177 -8.04 -1.38 -29.68
C ASP A 177 -6.94 -2.40 -29.33
N LEU A 178 -6.52 -2.45 -28.05
CA LEU A 178 -5.53 -3.41 -27.60
C LEU A 178 -6.06 -4.84 -27.79
N PRO A 179 -5.24 -5.75 -28.34
CA PRO A 179 -5.64 -7.13 -28.48
C PRO A 179 -5.82 -7.75 -27.09
N ARG A 180 -6.79 -8.64 -26.96
CA ARG A 180 -7.11 -9.34 -25.71
C ARG A 180 -7.31 -10.82 -25.99
N LEU A 181 -7.08 -11.65 -24.97
CA LEU A 181 -7.52 -13.03 -25.04
C LEU A 181 -9.04 -13.06 -25.11
N GLU A 182 -9.57 -13.87 -26.03
CA GLU A 182 -10.99 -14.11 -26.16
C GLU A 182 -11.25 -15.61 -26.06
N LYS A 183 -12.35 -15.98 -25.36
CA LYS A 183 -12.75 -17.39 -25.31
C LYS A 183 -13.11 -17.85 -26.70
N LYS A 184 -12.39 -18.85 -27.19
CA LYS A 184 -12.80 -19.51 -28.42
C LYS A 184 -14.04 -20.35 -28.14
N PRO A 185 -15.06 -20.30 -29.01
CA PRO A 185 -16.32 -20.97 -28.78
C PRO A 185 -16.15 -22.48 -28.98
N VAL A 186 -15.67 -23.16 -27.95
CA VAL A 186 -15.79 -24.61 -27.82
C VAL A 186 -16.78 -24.84 -26.72
N ASP A 187 -18.03 -24.99 -27.11
CA ASP A 187 -19.09 -25.33 -26.18
C ASP A 187 -18.83 -26.77 -25.69
N PRO A 188 -18.57 -27.00 -24.39
CA PRO A 188 -18.32 -28.33 -23.85
C PRO A 188 -19.54 -29.25 -23.98
N ASP A 189 -20.73 -28.68 -24.22
CA ASP A 189 -21.97 -29.42 -24.45
C ASP A 189 -22.09 -29.89 -25.93
N LEU A 190 -21.08 -29.59 -26.78
CA LEU A 190 -20.99 -30.16 -28.13
C LEU A 190 -20.82 -31.70 -28.09
N PRO A 191 -21.30 -32.40 -29.14
CA PRO A 191 -20.98 -33.81 -29.36
C PRO A 191 -19.48 -34.07 -29.28
N ASN A 192 -19.10 -35.19 -28.66
CA ASN A 192 -17.70 -35.56 -28.44
C ASN A 192 -16.90 -35.62 -29.75
N GLU A 193 -17.55 -35.95 -30.88
CA GLU A 193 -16.92 -35.95 -32.20
C GLU A 193 -16.46 -34.56 -32.63
N LEU A 194 -17.28 -33.53 -32.39
CA LEU A 194 -16.95 -32.15 -32.75
C LEU A 194 -15.88 -31.56 -31.83
N ILE A 195 -15.95 -31.90 -30.54
CA ILE A 195 -14.90 -31.54 -29.58
C ILE A 195 -13.58 -32.20 -30.01
N ALA A 196 -13.59 -33.49 -30.34
CA ALA A 196 -12.39 -34.19 -30.78
C ALA A 196 -11.81 -33.60 -32.08
N ASP A 197 -12.65 -33.25 -33.05
CA ASP A 197 -12.20 -32.57 -34.29
C ASP A 197 -11.54 -31.21 -33.98
N TYR A 198 -12.16 -30.40 -33.12
CA TYR A 198 -11.60 -29.12 -32.72
C TYR A 198 -10.25 -29.28 -32.01
N LEU A 199 -10.18 -30.20 -31.04
CA LEU A 199 -8.98 -30.46 -30.25
C LEU A 199 -7.84 -31.02 -31.11
N LEU A 200 -8.12 -31.90 -32.06
CA LEU A 200 -7.09 -32.40 -32.98
C LEU A 200 -6.56 -31.32 -33.92
N THR A 201 -7.44 -30.43 -34.41
CA THR A 201 -7.01 -29.26 -35.20
C THR A 201 -6.07 -28.35 -34.41
N ARG A 202 -6.19 -28.32 -33.08
CA ARG A 202 -5.30 -27.59 -32.19
C ARG A 202 -4.00 -28.32 -31.92
N ILE A 203 -4.07 -29.62 -31.64
CA ILE A 203 -2.91 -30.45 -31.30
C ILE A 203 -1.97 -30.63 -32.49
N ASP A 204 -2.48 -30.70 -33.72
CA ASP A 204 -1.67 -30.81 -34.95
C ASP A 204 -0.69 -29.65 -35.12
N ASN A 205 -0.96 -28.48 -34.52
CA ASN A 205 -0.01 -27.36 -34.52
C ASN A 205 1.22 -27.63 -33.62
N TYR A 206 1.12 -28.54 -32.66
CA TYR A 206 2.15 -28.78 -31.62
C TYR A 206 2.79 -30.17 -31.71
N LEU A 207 2.06 -31.17 -32.19
CA LEU A 207 2.50 -32.55 -32.30
C LEU A 207 2.25 -33.04 -33.72
N VAL A 208 3.34 -33.32 -34.44
CA VAL A 208 3.27 -34.08 -35.68
C VAL A 208 2.87 -35.51 -35.30
N ILE A 209 1.58 -35.82 -35.38
CA ILE A 209 1.10 -37.19 -35.23
C ILE A 209 1.59 -37.93 -36.48
N GLU A 210 2.65 -38.73 -36.34
CA GLU A 210 3.13 -39.58 -37.43
C GLU A 210 1.97 -40.48 -37.90
N GLU A 211 1.49 -40.19 -39.11
CA GLU A 211 0.31 -40.77 -39.71
C GLU A 211 0.47 -42.29 -39.86
N GLU A 212 -0.05 -43.06 -38.90
CA GLU A 212 -0.49 -44.40 -39.23
C GLU A 212 -2.01 -44.49 -39.38
N GLU A 213 -2.86 -43.82 -38.59
CA GLU A 213 -4.28 -43.59 -38.94
C GLU A 213 -4.88 -42.38 -38.18
N PRO A 214 -5.10 -41.19 -38.78
CA PRO A 214 -5.74 -40.04 -38.10
C PRO A 214 -7.14 -40.36 -37.52
N GLY A 215 -7.81 -41.37 -38.08
CA GLY A 215 -9.06 -41.91 -37.52
C GLY A 215 -8.89 -42.54 -36.13
N GLN A 216 -7.75 -43.16 -35.84
CA GLN A 216 -7.49 -43.79 -34.53
C GLN A 216 -7.26 -42.74 -33.43
N ALA A 217 -6.56 -41.64 -33.73
CA ALA A 217 -6.35 -40.56 -32.77
C ALA A 217 -7.68 -39.88 -32.40
N LYS A 218 -8.53 -39.60 -33.40
CA LYS A 218 -9.88 -39.07 -33.17
C LYS A 218 -10.73 -40.03 -32.34
N GLN A 219 -10.78 -41.31 -32.71
CA GLN A 219 -11.58 -42.28 -31.96
C GLN A 219 -11.07 -42.45 -30.53
N ALA A 220 -9.75 -42.48 -30.31
CA ALA A 220 -9.17 -42.56 -28.97
C ALA A 220 -9.52 -41.33 -28.10
N LEU A 221 -9.58 -40.14 -28.70
CA LEU A 221 -9.99 -38.93 -28.00
C LEU A 221 -11.48 -38.94 -27.68
N ILE A 222 -12.33 -39.37 -28.62
CA ILE A 222 -13.78 -39.57 -28.39
C ILE A 222 -14.00 -40.56 -27.25
N ASP A 223 -13.39 -41.74 -27.32
CA ASP A 223 -13.49 -42.78 -26.28
C ASP A 223 -13.03 -42.27 -24.91
N ARG A 224 -12.04 -41.36 -24.89
CA ARG A 224 -11.58 -40.71 -23.65
C ARG A 224 -12.59 -39.71 -23.12
N LEU A 225 -13.15 -38.86 -23.98
CA LEU A 225 -14.19 -37.88 -23.62
C LEU A 225 -15.46 -38.58 -23.11
N GLU A 226 -15.85 -39.71 -23.69
CA GLU A 226 -17.00 -40.52 -23.25
C GLU A 226 -16.83 -41.12 -21.85
N ARG A 227 -15.59 -41.33 -21.41
CA ARG A 227 -15.27 -41.86 -20.08
C ARG A 227 -15.15 -40.78 -19.00
N MET A 228 -15.02 -39.52 -19.40
CA MET A 228 -14.96 -38.39 -18.47
C MET A 228 -16.36 -38.07 -17.96
N ASN A 229 -16.46 -37.70 -16.69
CA ASN A 229 -17.69 -37.07 -16.21
C ASN A 229 -17.81 -35.63 -16.73
N GLU A 230 -18.99 -35.02 -16.63
CA GLU A 230 -19.24 -33.67 -17.15
C GLU A 230 -18.28 -32.59 -16.60
N ILE A 231 -17.88 -32.71 -15.34
CA ILE A 231 -16.96 -31.75 -14.69
C ILE A 231 -15.55 -31.90 -15.29
N GLU A 232 -15.07 -33.14 -15.41
CA GLU A 232 -13.76 -33.46 -16.02
C GLU A 232 -13.72 -33.08 -17.50
N LYS A 233 -14.80 -33.35 -18.25
CA LYS A 233 -14.92 -33.00 -19.66
C LYS A 233 -14.86 -31.48 -19.83
N LYS A 234 -15.60 -30.72 -19.03
CA LYS A 234 -15.56 -29.25 -19.03
C LYS A 234 -14.17 -28.72 -18.71
N ALA A 235 -13.55 -29.22 -17.64
CA ALA A 235 -12.18 -28.84 -17.28
C ALA A 235 -11.18 -29.16 -18.42
N PHE A 236 -11.28 -30.34 -19.04
CA PHE A 236 -10.41 -30.75 -20.14
C PHE A 236 -10.59 -29.89 -21.39
N VAL A 237 -11.83 -29.58 -21.79
CA VAL A 237 -12.13 -28.71 -22.94
C VAL A 237 -11.66 -27.28 -22.68
N ASN A 238 -11.82 -26.79 -21.45
CA ASN A 238 -11.41 -25.44 -21.06
C ASN A 238 -9.90 -25.19 -21.25
N LEU A 239 -9.06 -26.23 -21.12
CA LEU A 239 -7.62 -26.14 -21.41
C LEU A 239 -7.30 -25.70 -22.84
N PHE A 240 -8.24 -25.83 -23.78
CA PHE A 240 -8.05 -25.49 -25.20
C PHE A 240 -8.88 -24.28 -25.64
N GLN A 241 -9.52 -23.57 -24.70
CA GLN A 241 -10.27 -22.34 -25.00
C GLN A 241 -9.36 -21.18 -25.37
N VAL A 242 -8.11 -21.22 -24.92
CA VAL A 242 -7.08 -20.23 -25.23
C VAL A 242 -5.87 -20.94 -25.81
N ASP A 243 -5.27 -20.30 -26.82
CA ASP A 243 -4.15 -20.85 -27.58
C ASP A 243 -2.82 -20.32 -27.03
N GLU A 244 -1.84 -21.20 -26.83
CA GLU A 244 -0.53 -20.80 -26.26
C GLU A 244 0.19 -19.79 -27.17
N GLU A 245 0.06 -19.94 -28.50
CA GLU A 245 0.57 -18.96 -29.48
C GLU A 245 -0.08 -17.59 -29.31
N GLU A 246 -1.38 -17.57 -28.99
CA GLU A 246 -2.12 -16.33 -28.76
C GLU A 246 -1.70 -15.67 -27.44
N ILE A 247 -1.51 -16.45 -26.37
CA ILE A 247 -0.94 -15.96 -25.11
C ILE A 247 0.45 -15.37 -25.36
N ALA A 248 1.32 -16.08 -26.09
CA ALA A 248 2.66 -15.61 -26.43
C ALA A 248 2.62 -14.30 -27.25
N ARG A 249 1.70 -14.20 -28.22
CA ARG A 249 1.48 -12.98 -29.02
C ARG A 249 1.04 -11.81 -28.15
N ILE A 250 0.07 -12.01 -27.25
CA ILE A 250 -0.43 -10.98 -26.32
C ILE A 250 0.68 -10.54 -25.35
N ARG A 251 1.50 -11.48 -24.86
CA ARG A 251 2.64 -11.17 -23.99
C ARG A 251 3.71 -10.32 -24.70
N ALA A 252 3.94 -10.61 -25.98
CA ALA A 252 4.92 -9.90 -26.81
C ALA A 252 4.39 -8.59 -27.43
N ASP A 253 3.11 -8.27 -27.25
CA ASP A 253 2.52 -7.05 -27.79
C ASP A 253 3.09 -5.81 -27.10
N ARG A 254 3.67 -4.91 -27.90
CA ARG A 254 4.37 -3.73 -27.42
C ARG A 254 3.43 -2.66 -26.88
N ASP A 255 2.19 -2.57 -27.38
CA ASP A 255 1.27 -1.54 -26.95
C ASP A 255 0.59 -1.95 -25.64
N ILE A 256 0.28 -3.23 -25.45
CA ILE A 256 -0.07 -3.77 -24.13
C ILE A 256 1.07 -3.55 -23.14
N PHE A 257 2.33 -3.80 -23.55
CA PHE A 257 3.49 -3.55 -22.70
C PHE A 257 3.60 -2.07 -22.30
N ARG A 258 3.47 -1.14 -23.25
CA ARG A 258 3.57 0.30 -22.98
C ARG A 258 2.48 0.77 -22.05
N VAL A 259 1.27 0.26 -22.22
CA VAL A 259 0.13 0.58 -21.36
C VAL A 259 0.34 -0.12 -20.01
N TYR A 260 0.16 -1.42 -19.90
CA TYR A 260 0.06 -2.11 -18.61
C TYR A 260 1.40 -2.53 -17.98
N GLY A 261 2.51 -2.32 -18.70
CA GLY A 261 3.84 -2.71 -18.28
C GLY A 261 4.23 -4.13 -18.69
N PRO A 262 5.45 -4.56 -18.33
CA PRO A 262 5.93 -5.92 -18.53
C PRO A 262 5.02 -6.95 -17.85
N VAL A 263 4.98 -8.15 -18.43
CA VAL A 263 4.25 -9.30 -17.90
C VAL A 263 5.17 -10.17 -17.05
N ASN A 264 4.68 -10.61 -15.89
CA ASN A 264 5.36 -11.59 -15.04
C ASN A 264 4.34 -12.64 -14.57
N PRO A 265 3.94 -13.59 -15.43
CA PRO A 265 2.80 -14.46 -15.17
C PRO A 265 3.09 -15.44 -14.02
N TYR A 266 2.06 -15.80 -13.26
CA TYR A 266 2.15 -16.90 -12.29
C TYR A 266 2.26 -18.25 -13.03
N PRO A 267 3.08 -19.20 -12.56
CA PRO A 267 3.22 -20.53 -13.14
C PRO A 267 1.89 -21.29 -13.26
N ASP A 268 0.93 -20.98 -12.39
CA ASP A 268 -0.39 -21.61 -12.27
C ASP A 268 -1.54 -20.72 -12.77
N THR A 269 -1.25 -19.68 -13.56
CA THR A 269 -2.31 -18.82 -14.14
C THR A 269 -3.22 -19.65 -15.06
N ASP A 270 -4.52 -19.73 -14.74
CA ASP A 270 -5.52 -20.39 -15.58
C ASP A 270 -6.09 -19.41 -16.63
N PHE A 271 -5.56 -19.47 -17.85
CA PHE A 271 -6.04 -18.65 -18.96
C PHE A 271 -7.41 -19.05 -19.50
N SER A 272 -8.05 -20.11 -19.01
CA SER A 272 -9.43 -20.44 -19.37
C SER A 272 -10.47 -19.57 -18.62
N ILE A 273 -10.05 -18.92 -17.53
CA ILE A 273 -10.92 -18.06 -16.70
C ILE A 273 -10.59 -16.59 -17.01
N LEU A 274 -11.24 -16.05 -18.05
CA LEU A 274 -11.02 -14.66 -18.51
C LEU A 274 -11.75 -13.60 -17.67
N THR A 275 -12.47 -14.00 -16.63
CA THR A 275 -13.31 -13.11 -15.83
C THR A 275 -13.08 -13.34 -14.34
N THR A 276 -13.20 -12.29 -13.54
CA THR A 276 -13.22 -12.37 -12.08
C THR A 276 -14.45 -13.10 -11.56
N ASP A 277 -14.48 -13.41 -10.27
CA ASP A 277 -15.64 -14.00 -9.59
C ASP A 277 -16.91 -13.14 -9.69
N GLU A 278 -16.74 -11.84 -9.93
CA GLU A 278 -17.81 -10.85 -10.14
C GLU A 278 -18.28 -10.77 -11.60
N GLY A 279 -17.68 -11.56 -12.49
CA GLY A 279 -17.99 -11.61 -13.92
C GLY A 279 -17.37 -10.48 -14.75
N GLN A 280 -16.51 -9.63 -14.16
CA GLN A 280 -15.78 -8.60 -14.89
C GLN A 280 -14.58 -9.21 -15.62
N PRO A 281 -14.11 -8.65 -16.75
CA PRO A 281 -12.89 -9.11 -17.40
C PRO A 281 -11.70 -9.05 -16.44
N ASP A 282 -10.99 -10.17 -16.28
CA ASP A 282 -9.76 -10.19 -15.48
C ASP A 282 -8.62 -9.64 -16.32
N VAL A 283 -8.22 -8.40 -16.03
CA VAL A 283 -7.15 -7.66 -16.72
C VAL A 283 -5.82 -8.42 -16.72
N ASN A 284 -5.51 -9.14 -15.63
CA ASN A 284 -4.28 -9.93 -15.54
C ASN A 284 -4.37 -11.21 -16.37
N VAL A 285 -5.56 -11.73 -16.67
CA VAL A 285 -5.68 -12.90 -17.55
C VAL A 285 -5.77 -12.47 -19.01
N ILE A 286 -6.68 -11.55 -19.35
CA ILE A 286 -6.95 -11.17 -20.76
C ILE A 286 -5.76 -10.52 -21.46
N PHE A 287 -4.82 -9.94 -20.70
CA PHE A 287 -3.56 -9.41 -21.20
C PHE A 287 -2.36 -10.33 -20.95
N GLY A 288 -2.59 -11.64 -20.80
CA GLY A 288 -1.55 -12.67 -20.88
C GLY A 288 -0.76 -12.91 -19.59
N GLY A 289 -1.22 -12.43 -18.44
CA GLY A 289 -0.61 -12.65 -17.13
C GLY A 289 -0.53 -11.37 -16.29
N ALA A 290 -0.08 -11.50 -15.05
CA ALA A 290 0.12 -10.37 -14.13
C ALA A 290 1.00 -9.29 -14.78
N ARG A 291 0.41 -8.11 -15.03
CA ARG A 291 1.11 -6.94 -15.58
C ARG A 291 1.53 -5.99 -14.47
N MET A 292 2.65 -5.31 -14.66
CA MET A 292 3.25 -4.45 -13.63
C MET A 292 2.26 -3.43 -13.05
N PHE A 293 1.39 -2.83 -13.85
CA PHE A 293 0.48 -1.79 -13.35
C PHE A 293 -0.91 -2.27 -12.93
N THR A 294 -1.23 -3.55 -13.13
CA THR A 294 -2.58 -4.10 -12.86
C THR A 294 -2.60 -5.24 -11.85
N ASP A 295 -1.43 -5.76 -11.48
CA ASP A 295 -1.34 -6.85 -10.51
C ASP A 295 -1.42 -6.35 -9.07
N ASN A 296 -2.50 -6.69 -8.37
CA ASN A 296 -2.71 -6.39 -6.94
C ASN A 296 -2.59 -7.62 -6.03
N SER A 297 -2.33 -8.80 -6.60
CA SER A 297 -2.47 -10.08 -5.89
C SER A 297 -1.49 -10.29 -4.73
N LEU A 298 -0.40 -9.51 -4.67
CA LEU A 298 0.65 -9.63 -3.65
C LEU A 298 0.75 -8.40 -2.73
N GLU A 299 -0.16 -7.44 -2.85
CA GLU A 299 -0.14 -6.26 -2.00
C GLU A 299 -0.91 -6.52 -0.70
N TYR A 300 -0.18 -6.46 0.41
CA TYR A 300 -0.70 -6.77 1.74
C TYR A 300 -0.30 -5.72 2.77
N ASP A 301 -1.27 -5.24 3.54
CA ASP A 301 -1.03 -4.40 4.71
C ASP A 301 -0.80 -5.29 5.93
N TYR A 302 0.47 -5.57 6.23
CA TYR A 302 0.87 -6.34 7.40
C TYR A 302 0.51 -5.68 8.74
N GLU A 303 0.26 -4.37 8.78
CA GLU A 303 -0.10 -3.69 10.02
C GLU A 303 -1.57 -3.91 10.39
N ASN A 304 -2.45 -3.92 9.38
CA ASN A 304 -3.88 -4.11 9.54
C ASN A 304 -4.35 -5.53 9.24
N ASP A 305 -3.47 -6.39 8.73
CA ASP A 305 -3.75 -7.77 8.31
C ASP A 305 -4.85 -7.82 7.23
N LEU A 306 -4.73 -6.93 6.23
CA LEU A 306 -5.72 -6.75 5.16
C LEU A 306 -5.05 -6.64 3.78
N PRO A 307 -5.68 -7.16 2.72
CA PRO A 307 -5.29 -6.84 1.34
C PRO A 307 -5.36 -5.33 1.09
N VAL A 308 -4.45 -4.82 0.25
CA VAL A 308 -4.48 -3.42 -0.16
C VAL A 308 -5.27 -3.30 -1.46
N ASP A 309 -6.18 -2.33 -1.53
CA ASP A 309 -6.99 -2.08 -2.73
C ASP A 309 -6.12 -1.62 -3.93
N ASP A 310 -5.00 -0.95 -3.65
CA ASP A 310 -4.10 -0.39 -4.66
C ASP A 310 -2.62 -0.55 -4.28
N TRP A 311 -1.81 -0.93 -5.27
CA TRP A 311 -0.36 -1.03 -5.14
C TRP A 311 0.33 0.34 -5.19
N PHE A 312 -0.27 1.32 -5.88
CA PHE A 312 0.34 2.63 -6.09
C PHE A 312 0.15 3.54 -4.87
N ARG A 313 1.25 3.82 -4.17
CA ARG A 313 1.22 4.62 -2.93
C ARG A 313 1.49 6.11 -3.14
N GLY A 314 1.85 6.52 -4.35
CA GLY A 314 2.29 7.90 -4.64
C GLY A 314 3.71 8.25 -4.17
N TYR A 315 4.46 7.29 -3.60
CA TYR A 315 5.84 7.49 -3.17
C TYR A 315 6.68 6.21 -3.31
N CYS A 316 7.99 6.38 -3.37
CA CYS A 316 8.95 5.29 -3.46
C CYS A 316 9.20 4.63 -2.10
N LEU A 317 8.93 3.33 -1.97
CA LEU A 317 9.17 2.55 -0.74
C LEU A 317 10.63 2.57 -0.26
N GLN A 318 11.59 2.76 -1.17
CA GLN A 318 13.02 2.79 -0.83
C GLN A 318 13.53 4.17 -0.38
N CYS A 319 13.09 5.27 -1.00
CA CYS A 319 13.69 6.60 -0.78
C CYS A 319 12.70 7.67 -0.32
N SER A 320 11.41 7.34 -0.22
CA SER A 320 10.29 8.23 0.13
C SER A 320 10.06 9.40 -0.82
N ARG A 321 10.76 9.48 -1.97
CA ARG A 321 10.44 10.48 -3.00
C ARG A 321 9.03 10.24 -3.54
N ARG A 322 8.27 11.33 -3.74
CA ARG A 322 6.95 11.26 -4.33
C ARG A 322 7.04 10.82 -5.80
N ILE A 323 6.04 10.09 -6.26
CA ILE A 323 5.92 9.64 -7.65
C ILE A 323 4.63 10.23 -8.18
N ARG A 324 4.71 10.99 -9.28
CA ARG A 324 3.57 11.76 -9.81
C ARG A 324 2.42 10.84 -10.23
N ASN A 325 2.73 9.82 -11.03
CA ASN A 325 1.76 8.90 -11.61
C ASN A 325 2.24 7.46 -11.48
N TYR A 326 1.32 6.49 -11.45
CA TYR A 326 1.67 5.08 -11.30
C TYR A 326 2.53 4.56 -12.45
N HIS A 327 2.36 5.06 -13.68
CA HIS A 327 3.19 4.67 -14.82
C HIS A 327 4.61 5.25 -14.77
N HIS A 328 4.91 6.15 -13.82
CA HIS A 328 6.27 6.59 -13.49
C HIS A 328 6.95 5.68 -12.47
N ALA A 329 6.19 4.80 -11.80
CA ALA A 329 6.75 3.84 -10.85
C ALA A 329 7.28 2.59 -11.57
N VAL A 330 8.18 1.90 -10.89
CA VAL A 330 8.57 0.52 -11.18
C VAL A 330 8.23 -0.35 -9.98
N ARG A 331 8.06 -1.64 -10.22
CA ARG A 331 7.76 -2.64 -9.17
C ARG A 331 8.78 -3.76 -9.22
N GLU A 332 8.90 -4.48 -8.12
CA GLU A 332 9.76 -5.66 -8.06
C GLU A 332 9.06 -6.86 -8.72
N PRO A 333 9.64 -7.47 -9.77
CA PRO A 333 9.16 -8.74 -10.30
C PRO A 333 9.55 -9.89 -9.38
N LEU A 334 8.59 -10.78 -9.05
CA LEU A 334 8.88 -11.97 -8.26
C LEU A 334 9.17 -13.20 -9.11
N LEU A 335 10.01 -14.10 -8.59
CA LEU A 335 10.39 -15.36 -9.25
C LEU A 335 9.21 -16.33 -9.40
N THR A 336 8.19 -16.20 -8.55
CA THR A 336 6.95 -16.98 -8.60
C THR A 336 5.90 -16.37 -9.52
N GLY A 337 6.24 -15.31 -10.27
CA GLY A 337 5.26 -14.48 -10.95
C GLY A 337 4.73 -13.37 -10.05
N GLY A 338 4.11 -12.37 -10.68
CA GLY A 338 3.53 -11.20 -10.03
C GLY A 338 4.50 -10.06 -9.79
N TRP A 339 3.96 -8.98 -9.24
CA TRP A 339 4.65 -7.73 -8.96
C TRP A 339 4.39 -7.27 -7.54
N ARG A 340 5.38 -6.59 -6.94
CA ARG A 340 5.20 -6.00 -5.61
C ARG A 340 5.88 -4.65 -5.44
N GLY A 341 5.32 -3.86 -4.54
CA GLY A 341 5.87 -2.59 -4.09
C GLY A 341 5.73 -1.47 -5.11
N CYS A 342 6.22 -0.28 -4.72
CA CYS A 342 6.15 0.94 -5.53
C CYS A 342 7.48 1.70 -5.40
N TYR A 343 8.23 1.84 -6.50
CA TYR A 343 9.57 2.44 -6.50
C TYR A 343 9.71 3.46 -7.61
N CYS A 344 10.53 4.50 -7.41
CA CYS A 344 10.73 5.53 -8.43
C CYS A 344 11.80 5.17 -9.48
N SER A 345 12.55 4.08 -9.29
CA SER A 345 13.59 3.62 -10.22
C SER A 345 14.01 2.19 -9.94
N PHE A 346 14.59 1.52 -10.93
CA PHE A 346 15.19 0.18 -10.78
C PHE A 346 16.33 0.16 -9.75
N ASP A 347 17.10 1.24 -9.63
CA ASP A 347 18.11 1.38 -8.58
C ASP A 347 17.49 1.33 -7.17
N CYS A 348 16.29 1.90 -7.00
CA CYS A 348 15.56 1.82 -5.74
C CYS A 348 15.03 0.41 -5.47
N VAL A 349 14.60 -0.31 -6.50
CA VAL A 349 14.23 -1.74 -6.36
C VAL A 349 15.46 -2.57 -5.97
N LEU A 350 16.60 -2.35 -6.63
CA LEU A 350 17.83 -3.08 -6.35
C LEU A 350 18.29 -2.89 -4.90
N LYS A 351 18.34 -1.64 -4.42
CA LYS A 351 18.69 -1.35 -3.02
C LYS A 351 17.72 -1.96 -2.03
N PHE A 352 16.43 -2.04 -2.38
CA PHE A 352 15.44 -2.70 -1.56
C PHE A 352 15.70 -4.21 -1.48
N ILE A 353 15.97 -4.86 -2.61
CA ILE A 353 16.35 -6.29 -2.69
C ILE A 353 17.63 -6.58 -1.88
N GLU A 354 18.64 -5.70 -1.96
CA GLU A 354 19.89 -5.80 -1.20
C GLU A 354 19.63 -5.81 0.31
N LEU A 355 18.87 -4.84 0.82
CA LEU A 355 18.52 -4.74 2.24
C LEU A 355 17.71 -5.94 2.74
N ASP A 356 16.78 -6.44 1.92
CA ASP A 356 15.96 -7.62 2.21
C ASP A 356 16.84 -8.89 2.34
N THR A 357 17.89 -9.00 1.53
CA THR A 357 18.78 -10.17 1.49
C THR A 357 19.88 -10.14 2.55
N GLU A 358 20.36 -8.95 2.97
CA GLU A 358 21.39 -8.82 4.02
C GLU A 358 21.02 -9.55 5.33
N SER A 359 19.74 -9.87 5.51
CA SER A 359 19.20 -10.59 6.66
C SER A 359 19.47 -12.10 6.64
N ASP A 360 19.78 -12.72 5.49
CA ASP A 360 20.01 -14.17 5.38
C ASP A 360 21.06 -14.53 4.29
N PRO A 361 22.28 -14.93 4.69
CA PRO A 361 23.36 -15.31 3.77
C PRO A 361 23.04 -16.52 2.88
N ASP A 362 22.14 -17.41 3.29
CA ASP A 362 21.79 -18.61 2.53
C ASP A 362 20.91 -18.28 1.29
N LEU A 363 20.39 -17.04 1.21
CA LEU A 363 19.57 -16.55 0.10
C LEU A 363 20.36 -15.95 -1.06
N TYR A 364 21.71 -16.04 -1.06
CA TYR A 364 22.54 -15.42 -2.11
C TYR A 364 22.16 -15.85 -3.55
N ASN A 365 21.80 -17.12 -3.75
CA ASN A 365 21.35 -17.61 -5.05
C ASN A 365 20.01 -16.96 -5.47
N LEU A 366 19.09 -16.80 -4.51
CA LEU A 366 17.79 -16.17 -4.75
C LEU A 366 17.96 -14.68 -5.09
N TYR A 367 18.86 -13.99 -4.40
CA TYR A 367 19.26 -12.62 -4.71
C TYR A 367 19.74 -12.48 -6.15
N THR A 368 20.67 -13.35 -6.57
CA THR A 368 21.21 -13.33 -7.94
C THR A 368 20.12 -13.51 -8.99
N LEU A 369 19.16 -14.42 -8.74
CA LEU A 369 18.02 -14.63 -9.64
C LEU A 369 17.09 -13.41 -9.69
N ARG A 370 16.74 -12.82 -8.54
CA ARG A 370 15.91 -11.60 -8.46
C ARG A 370 16.55 -10.43 -9.21
N VAL A 371 17.85 -10.20 -8.99
CA VAL A 371 18.60 -9.13 -9.68
C VAL A 371 18.66 -9.36 -11.19
N ASN A 372 18.85 -10.60 -11.64
CA ASN A 372 18.85 -10.90 -13.07
C ASN A 372 17.47 -10.69 -13.70
N LEU A 373 16.39 -11.10 -13.03
CA LEU A 373 15.03 -10.84 -13.49
C LEU A 373 14.76 -9.34 -13.58
N LEU A 374 15.15 -8.57 -12.55
CA LEU A 374 15.03 -7.11 -12.53
C LEU A 374 15.76 -6.46 -13.72
N ARG A 375 16.97 -6.93 -14.05
CA ARG A 375 17.75 -6.41 -15.18
C ARG A 375 17.11 -6.68 -16.54
N VAL A 376 16.51 -7.86 -16.73
CA VAL A 376 15.77 -8.17 -17.96
C VAL A 376 14.59 -7.21 -18.11
N VAL A 377 13.82 -7.02 -17.03
CA VAL A 377 12.69 -6.10 -17.01
C VAL A 377 13.11 -4.64 -17.26
N ASP A 378 14.20 -4.18 -16.65
CA ASP A 378 14.77 -2.84 -16.87
C ASP A 378 15.17 -2.65 -18.34
N GLN A 379 15.82 -3.64 -18.94
CA GLN A 379 16.17 -3.62 -20.37
C GLN A 379 14.94 -3.55 -21.27
N ASP A 380 13.94 -4.39 -21.03
CA ASP A 380 12.72 -4.42 -21.83
C ASP A 380 11.97 -3.07 -21.74
N ILE A 381 11.88 -2.49 -20.54
CA ILE A 381 11.26 -1.17 -20.33
C ILE A 381 12.05 -0.07 -21.02
N ALA A 382 13.38 -0.08 -20.93
CA ALA A 382 14.23 0.90 -21.59
C ALA A 382 14.12 0.83 -23.13
N GLU A 383 13.96 -0.37 -23.69
CA GLU A 383 13.81 -0.61 -25.13
C GLU A 383 12.40 -0.27 -25.64
N ILE A 384 11.37 -0.78 -24.98
CA ILE A 384 9.98 -0.70 -25.46
C ILE A 384 9.33 0.64 -25.08
N GLY A 385 9.65 1.14 -23.88
CA GLY A 385 9.07 2.31 -23.24
C GLY A 385 7.75 2.04 -22.54
N ILE A 386 7.32 3.00 -21.72
CA ILE A 386 6.01 3.03 -21.06
C ILE A 386 5.26 4.26 -21.59
N ALA A 387 3.97 4.11 -21.85
CA ALA A 387 3.14 5.20 -22.31
C ALA A 387 2.89 6.20 -21.19
N ASP A 388 3.22 7.46 -21.46
CA ASP A 388 2.71 8.56 -20.66
C ASP A 388 1.20 8.64 -20.86
N ARG A 389 0.51 8.90 -19.78
CA ARG A 389 -0.94 9.03 -19.74
C ARG A 389 -1.20 10.35 -19.07
N ASP A 390 -1.50 11.34 -19.87
CA ASP A 390 -2.02 12.61 -19.38
C ASP A 390 -3.35 12.29 -18.69
N TYR A 391 -3.30 12.07 -17.38
CA TYR A 391 -4.45 12.35 -16.55
C TYR A 391 -4.51 13.86 -16.51
N ASP A 392 -5.61 14.44 -16.97
CA ASP A 392 -5.95 15.80 -16.61
C ASP A 392 -5.83 15.84 -15.08
N GLU A 393 -4.76 16.47 -14.56
CA GLU A 393 -4.59 16.64 -13.12
C GLU A 393 -5.93 17.24 -12.66
N PRO A 394 -6.68 16.56 -11.77
CA PRO A 394 -7.93 17.12 -11.28
C PRO A 394 -7.56 18.51 -10.81
N GLU A 395 -8.16 19.54 -11.43
CA GLU A 395 -7.86 20.93 -11.12
C GLU A 395 -7.82 21.00 -9.60
N GLU A 396 -6.66 21.33 -9.01
CA GLU A 396 -6.48 21.40 -7.57
C GLU A 396 -7.53 22.40 -7.05
N GLU A 397 -8.73 21.91 -6.74
CA GLU A 397 -9.70 22.68 -6.01
C GLU A 397 -8.98 22.98 -4.70
N ASP A 398 -8.78 24.27 -4.42
CA ASP A 398 -8.15 24.80 -3.21
C ASP A 398 -8.89 24.29 -1.96
N GLU A 399 -8.78 23.00 -1.65
CA GLU A 399 -9.36 22.37 -0.49
C GLU A 399 -8.42 22.67 0.67
N THR A 400 -8.83 23.67 1.43
CA THR A 400 -8.43 23.89 2.82
C THR A 400 -8.30 22.56 3.53
N GLY A 401 -7.05 22.16 3.79
CA GLY A 401 -6.69 20.79 4.13
C GLY A 401 -7.57 20.15 5.20
N GLU A 402 -8.28 19.11 4.82
CA GLU A 402 -8.69 17.97 5.64
C GLU A 402 -9.42 16.95 4.75
N GLY A 403 -8.68 16.33 3.82
CA GLY A 403 -9.23 15.28 2.97
C GLY A 403 -8.13 14.70 2.10
N ILE A 404 -7.63 13.51 2.44
CA ILE A 404 -6.82 12.73 1.50
C ILE A 404 -7.84 12.15 0.52
N ASP A 405 -8.09 12.85 -0.58
CA ASP A 405 -8.73 12.22 -1.72
C ASP A 405 -7.75 11.17 -2.23
N ARG A 406 -8.15 9.91 -2.02
CA ARG A 406 -7.50 8.77 -2.63
C ARG A 406 -7.65 8.99 -4.12
N LEU A 407 -6.54 9.11 -4.84
CA LEU A 407 -6.47 8.80 -6.26
C LEU A 407 -6.93 7.34 -6.40
N ILE A 408 -8.24 7.13 -6.47
CA ILE A 408 -8.82 5.91 -6.98
C ILE A 408 -8.29 5.88 -8.41
N ILE A 409 -7.30 5.01 -8.69
CA ILE A 409 -7.03 4.59 -10.06
C ILE A 409 -8.39 4.27 -10.61
N ASP A 410 -8.78 4.98 -11.67
CA ASP A 410 -10.11 4.91 -12.25
C ASP A 410 -10.35 3.47 -12.73
N GLN A 411 -10.75 2.60 -11.82
CA GLN A 411 -11.29 1.29 -12.09
C GLN A 411 -12.55 1.49 -12.92
N ASP A 412 -13.19 2.67 -12.87
CA ASP A 412 -14.22 3.05 -13.82
C ASP A 412 -13.68 3.34 -15.22
N ALA A 413 -12.42 3.69 -15.48
CA ALA A 413 -11.90 3.69 -16.86
C ALA A 413 -11.79 2.26 -17.42
N VAL A 414 -11.46 1.28 -16.57
CA VAL A 414 -11.45 -0.15 -16.91
C VAL A 414 -12.88 -0.73 -16.97
N ASN A 415 -13.79 -0.32 -16.07
CA ASN A 415 -15.18 -0.76 -16.02
C ASN A 415 -16.07 -0.04 -17.06
N ASN A 416 -15.74 1.20 -17.45
CA ASN A 416 -16.43 1.94 -18.52
C ASN A 416 -16.09 1.39 -19.91
N LEU A 417 -14.93 0.73 -20.07
CA LEU A 417 -14.62 -0.09 -21.25
C LEU A 417 -15.43 -1.39 -21.28
N ALA A 418 -15.91 -1.89 -20.13
CA ALA A 418 -16.75 -3.09 -20.04
C ALA A 418 -18.25 -2.83 -20.29
N LEU A 419 -18.70 -1.57 -20.38
CA LEU A 419 -20.12 -1.20 -20.51
C LEU A 419 -20.68 -1.11 -21.94
N VAL A 420 -19.91 -1.48 -22.97
CA VAL A 420 -20.42 -1.59 -24.36
C VAL A 420 -20.73 -3.05 -24.72
N VAL A 421 -21.54 -3.70 -23.89
CA VAL A 421 -22.22 -4.96 -24.26
C VAL A 421 -23.72 -4.71 -24.16
N PRO A 422 -24.52 -4.91 -25.22
CA PRO A 422 -25.96 -4.71 -25.15
C PRO A 422 -26.53 -5.66 -24.09
N ARG A 423 -27.22 -5.10 -23.09
CA ARG A 423 -28.00 -5.87 -22.11
C ARG A 423 -28.98 -6.77 -22.87
N VAL A 424 -28.68 -8.07 -22.92
CA VAL A 424 -29.68 -9.08 -23.28
C VAL A 424 -30.57 -9.22 -22.05
N GLU A 425 -31.85 -8.86 -22.18
CA GLU A 425 -32.85 -9.08 -21.14
C GLU A 425 -32.96 -10.60 -20.88
N ILE A 426 -32.41 -11.05 -19.76
CA ILE A 426 -32.60 -12.42 -19.27
C ILE A 426 -34.01 -12.48 -18.67
N PRO A 427 -34.89 -13.39 -19.10
CA PRO A 427 -36.20 -13.56 -18.49
C PRO A 427 -36.04 -13.91 -17.01
N GLU A 428 -36.86 -13.31 -16.14
CA GLU A 428 -36.84 -13.62 -14.71
C GLU A 428 -36.98 -15.13 -14.47
N PRO A 429 -36.17 -15.70 -13.55
CA PRO A 429 -36.26 -17.11 -13.23
C PRO A 429 -37.64 -17.44 -12.64
N TYR A 430 -38.28 -18.45 -13.23
CA TYR A 430 -39.54 -19.01 -12.74
C TYR A 430 -39.35 -19.54 -11.31
N VAL A 431 -39.97 -18.88 -10.33
CA VAL A 431 -40.02 -19.33 -8.94
C VAL A 431 -41.20 -20.30 -8.78
N PRO A 432 -40.97 -21.60 -8.50
CA PRO A 432 -42.06 -22.52 -8.21
C PRO A 432 -42.72 -22.13 -6.89
N GLN A 433 -44.04 -21.96 -6.89
CA GLN A 433 -44.80 -21.75 -5.66
C GLN A 433 -44.72 -23.00 -4.78
N ALA A 434 -44.46 -22.79 -3.48
CA ALA A 434 -44.42 -23.84 -2.48
C ALA A 434 -45.79 -24.52 -2.35
N PRO A 435 -45.86 -25.86 -2.22
CA PRO A 435 -47.12 -26.57 -2.03
C PRO A 435 -47.72 -26.23 -0.67
N GLU A 436 -49.02 -25.91 -0.68
CA GLU A 436 -49.83 -25.63 0.50
C GLU A 436 -49.94 -26.87 1.44
N ASP A 437 -49.98 -26.57 2.74
CA ASP A 437 -50.14 -27.45 3.89
C ASP A 437 -50.96 -28.73 3.65
N ILE A 438 -50.34 -29.88 3.91
CA ILE A 438 -51.04 -31.16 4.10
C ILE A 438 -51.07 -31.44 5.61
N GLY A 439 -52.30 -31.51 6.12
CA GLY A 439 -52.63 -31.45 7.54
C GLY A 439 -52.18 -32.59 8.44
N GLU A 440 -52.32 -32.27 9.73
CA GLU A 440 -52.12 -33.05 10.94
C GLU A 440 -52.73 -34.47 10.85
N LEU A 441 -51.90 -35.48 11.15
CA LEU A 441 -52.37 -36.83 11.49
C LEU A 441 -52.19 -37.05 13.00
N ASN A 442 -53.32 -37.29 13.64
CA ASN A 442 -53.48 -37.65 15.05
C ASN A 442 -52.74 -38.95 15.39
N GLU A 443 -52.04 -38.94 16.53
CA GLU A 443 -51.55 -40.14 17.21
C GLU A 443 -52.67 -40.76 18.06
N SER A 444 -52.82 -42.07 17.96
CA SER A 444 -53.57 -42.95 18.86
C SER A 444 -52.79 -44.24 19.06
#